data_AF-A0A1F7BRW1-F1
#
_entry.id   AF-A0A1F7BRW1-F1
#
_cell.length_a   1.000
_cell.length_b   1.000
_cell.length_c   1.000
_cell.angle_alpha   90.00
_cell.angle_beta   90.00
_cell.angle_gamma   90.00
#
_symmetry.space_group_name_H-M   'P 1'
#
loop_
_entity.id
_entity.type
_entity.pdbx_description
1 polymer ?
#
loop_
_entity_poly.entity_id
_entity_poly.type
_entity_poly.pdbx_seq_one_letter_code
_entity_poly.pdbx_strand_id
1 'polypeptide(L)'
;MNDVRKALATVSKVPATVLIVFIKVYQKTLSPDHGWMRHLYPYGFCRHHPTCSMYSIEVFRSKSYPAALFLSLKRILSCHPWKKVSDDRLREVIKGTSQWEN
;
A
#
# COMPACT_ATOMS: atom_id res chain seq x y z
N MET A 1 8.14 -35.35 -5.73
CA MET A 1 8.77 -34.27 -4.92
C MET A 1 8.68 -32.88 -5.53
N ASN A 2 8.55 -32.75 -6.87
CA ASN A 2 8.43 -31.44 -7.52
C ASN A 2 7.01 -30.84 -7.44
N ASP A 3 5.98 -31.69 -7.35
CA ASP A 3 4.57 -31.26 -7.30
C ASP A 3 4.15 -30.69 -5.95
N VAL A 4 4.70 -31.20 -4.84
CA VAL A 4 4.46 -30.64 -3.49
C VAL A 4 5.09 -29.25 -3.35
N ARG A 5 6.29 -29.03 -3.93
CA ARG A 5 6.94 -27.70 -3.97
C ARG A 5 6.15 -26.71 -4.85
N LYS A 6 5.62 -27.15 -5.99
CA LYS A 6 4.75 -26.33 -6.86
C LYS A 6 3.39 -26.06 -6.19
N ALA A 7 2.79 -27.04 -5.53
CA ALA A 7 1.54 -26.88 -4.80
C ALA A 7 1.72 -25.94 -3.59
N LEU A 8 2.80 -26.08 -2.81
CA LEU A 8 3.14 -25.12 -1.75
C LEU A 8 3.41 -23.71 -2.30
N ALA A 9 4.05 -23.59 -3.47
CA ALA A 9 4.29 -22.32 -4.13
C ALA A 9 3.01 -21.68 -4.71
N THR A 10 2.02 -22.48 -5.09
CA THR A 10 0.73 -22.02 -5.63
C THR A 10 -0.28 -21.72 -4.52
N VAL A 11 -0.36 -22.56 -3.48
CA VAL A 11 -1.19 -22.34 -2.28
C VAL A 11 -0.68 -21.14 -1.47
N SER A 12 0.64 -20.87 -1.48
CA SER A 12 1.25 -19.65 -0.92
C SER A 12 0.83 -18.34 -1.62
N LYS A 13 0.40 -18.39 -2.90
CA LYS A 13 0.02 -17.20 -3.69
C LYS A 13 -1.45 -16.83 -3.60
N VAL A 14 -2.31 -17.75 -3.16
CA VAL A 14 -3.75 -17.53 -2.95
C VAL A 14 -4.03 -16.48 -1.87
N PRO A 15 -3.47 -16.55 -0.66
CA PRO A 15 -3.79 -15.59 0.40
C PRO A 15 -3.26 -14.17 0.10
N ALA A 16 -2.15 -14.06 -0.64
CA ALA A 16 -1.62 -12.76 -1.10
C ALA A 16 -2.63 -12.03 -2.00
N THR A 17 -3.27 -12.76 -2.91
CA THR A 17 -4.22 -12.20 -3.86
C THR A 17 -5.50 -11.74 -3.15
N VAL A 18 -6.00 -12.54 -2.21
CA VAL A 18 -7.15 -12.17 -1.37
C VAL A 18 -6.85 -10.89 -0.56
N LEU A 19 -5.68 -10.81 0.08
CA LEU A 19 -5.25 -9.61 0.82
C LEU A 19 -5.13 -8.37 -0.07
N ILE A 20 -4.56 -8.50 -1.27
CA ILE A 20 -4.49 -7.39 -2.24
C ILE A 20 -5.90 -6.94 -2.63
N VAL A 21 -6.83 -7.86 -2.86
CA VAL A 21 -8.23 -7.53 -3.18
C VAL A 21 -8.89 -6.82 -2.00
N PHE A 22 -8.71 -7.28 -0.76
CA PHE A 22 -9.21 -6.58 0.43
C PHE A 22 -8.61 -5.18 0.59
N ILE A 23 -7.30 -5.02 0.37
CA ILE A 23 -6.62 -3.71 0.41
C ILE A 23 -7.19 -2.78 -0.66
N LYS A 24 -7.46 -3.29 -1.88
CA LYS A 24 -8.07 -2.51 -2.98
C LYS A 24 -9.53 -2.18 -2.73
N VAL A 25 -10.31 -3.12 -2.17
CA VAL A 25 -11.71 -2.87 -1.79
C VAL A 25 -11.74 -1.81 -0.70
N TYR A 26 -10.90 -1.94 0.34
CA TYR A 26 -10.74 -0.92 1.38
C TYR A 26 -10.32 0.44 0.81
N GLN A 27 -9.37 0.48 -0.14
CA GLN A 27 -9.01 1.70 -0.87
C GLN A 27 -10.20 2.34 -1.60
N LYS A 28 -11.12 1.52 -2.12
CA LYS A 28 -12.25 1.96 -2.93
C LYS A 28 -13.49 2.32 -2.09
N THR A 29 -13.68 1.71 -0.92
CA THR A 29 -14.88 1.90 -0.08
C THR A 29 -14.65 2.83 1.11
N LEU A 30 -13.48 2.75 1.77
CA LEU A 30 -13.23 3.43 3.05
C LEU A 30 -12.02 4.37 3.02
N SER A 31 -11.14 4.30 2.03
CA SER A 31 -9.95 5.15 1.99
C SER A 31 -10.28 6.57 1.50
N PRO A 32 -10.00 7.61 2.32
CA PRO A 32 -10.20 9.00 1.93
C PRO A 32 -9.19 9.49 0.87
N ASP A 33 -8.22 8.66 0.46
CA ASP A 33 -7.13 9.01 -0.48
C ASP A 33 -7.49 8.72 -1.95
N HIS A 34 -8.41 7.78 -2.22
CA HIS A 34 -8.78 7.33 -3.59
C HIS A 34 -10.28 7.32 -3.88
N GLY A 35 -11.13 7.52 -2.87
CA GLY A 35 -12.59 7.65 -3.02
C GLY A 35 -13.05 9.11 -3.14
N TRP A 36 -14.37 9.31 -3.10
CA TRP A 36 -15.05 10.62 -3.17
C TRP A 36 -14.61 11.64 -2.10
N MET A 37 -13.96 11.19 -1.02
CA MET A 37 -13.44 12.01 0.09
C MET A 37 -12.02 12.58 -0.11
N ARG A 38 -11.40 12.39 -1.29
CA ARG A 38 -10.09 13.00 -1.63
C ARG A 38 -10.11 14.53 -1.50
N HIS A 39 -11.28 15.15 -1.65
CA HIS A 39 -11.47 16.59 -1.44
C HIS A 39 -11.28 17.03 0.03
N LEU A 40 -11.49 16.15 1.00
CA LEU A 40 -11.27 16.44 2.42
C LEU A 40 -9.81 16.23 2.87
N TYR A 41 -9.05 15.40 2.17
CA TYR A 41 -7.67 15.03 2.54
C TYR A 41 -6.69 15.16 1.35
N PRO A 42 -6.41 16.38 0.88
CA PRO A 42 -5.54 16.61 -0.28
C PRO A 42 -4.10 16.12 -0.09
N TYR A 43 -3.63 16.00 1.17
CA TYR A 43 -2.26 15.58 1.51
C TYR A 43 -2.11 14.06 1.75
N GLY A 44 -3.22 13.33 1.81
CA GLY A 44 -3.26 11.89 2.10
C GLY A 44 -2.80 11.49 3.51
N PHE A 45 -3.08 10.24 3.90
CA PHE A 45 -2.81 9.75 5.26
C PHE A 45 -1.45 9.07 5.43
N CYS A 46 -0.93 8.43 4.38
CA CYS A 46 0.32 7.69 4.51
C CYS A 46 1.51 8.66 4.45
N ARG A 47 2.42 8.50 5.42
CA ARG A 47 3.61 9.35 5.59
C ARG A 47 4.84 8.90 4.80
N HIS A 48 4.73 7.78 4.09
CA HIS A 48 5.80 7.19 3.31
C HIS A 48 5.54 7.30 1.81
N HIS A 49 6.61 7.41 1.04
CA HIS A 49 6.61 7.26 -0.40
C HIS A 49 7.36 5.97 -0.81
N PRO A 50 6.83 5.13 -1.72
CA PRO A 50 5.43 5.08 -2.13
C PRO A 50 4.51 4.78 -0.92
N THR A 51 3.20 5.02 -1.10
CA THR A 51 2.21 4.83 -0.03
C THR A 51 2.24 3.42 0.53
N CYS A 52 1.76 3.28 1.76
CA CYS A 52 1.78 2.06 2.56
C CYS A 52 1.07 0.91 1.82
N SER A 53 -0.03 1.23 1.14
CA SER A 53 -0.82 0.29 0.35
C SER A 53 -0.18 -0.05 -1.00
N MET A 54 0.43 0.93 -1.70
CA MET A 54 1.22 0.68 -2.91
C MET A 54 2.43 -0.22 -2.62
N TYR A 55 3.16 0.10 -1.56
CA TYR A 55 4.27 -0.71 -1.07
C TYR A 55 3.83 -2.14 -0.77
N SER A 56 2.69 -2.32 -0.08
CA SER A 56 2.16 -3.65 0.19
C SER A 56 1.88 -4.43 -1.09
N ILE A 57 1.23 -3.82 -2.09
CA ILE A 57 0.97 -4.48 -3.37
C ILE A 57 2.27 -4.91 -4.06
N GLU A 58 3.28 -4.05 -4.08
CA GLU A 58 4.57 -4.33 -4.71
C GLU A 58 5.37 -5.41 -3.96
N VAL A 59 5.31 -5.39 -2.63
CA VAL A 59 5.94 -6.40 -1.79
C VAL A 59 5.25 -7.76 -1.93
N PHE A 60 3.92 -7.81 -1.99
CA PHE A 60 3.20 -9.06 -2.26
C PHE A 60 3.40 -9.58 -3.69
N ARG A 61 3.78 -8.72 -4.64
CA ARG A 61 4.17 -9.14 -6.01
C ARG A 61 5.60 -9.69 -6.10
N SER A 62 6.51 -9.19 -5.27
CA SER A 62 7.96 -9.48 -5.37
C SER A 62 8.48 -10.49 -4.34
N LYS A 63 7.82 -10.66 -3.18
CA LYS A 63 8.28 -11.52 -2.08
C LYS A 63 7.28 -12.61 -1.73
N SER A 64 7.77 -13.67 -1.08
CA SER A 64 6.95 -14.75 -0.52
C SER A 64 5.94 -14.22 0.50
N TYR A 65 4.72 -14.78 0.53
CA TYR A 65 3.61 -14.33 1.38
C TYR A 65 3.98 -13.97 2.84
N PRO A 66 4.65 -14.83 3.63
CA PRO A 66 4.95 -14.49 5.03
C PRO A 66 5.94 -13.32 5.16
N ALA A 67 6.95 -13.25 4.29
CA ALA A 67 7.88 -12.12 4.26
C ALA A 67 7.18 -10.84 3.79
N ALA A 68 6.30 -10.95 2.81
CA ALA A 68 5.53 -9.85 2.28
C ALA A 68 4.55 -9.26 3.30
N LEU A 69 3.88 -10.14 4.05
CA LEU A 69 2.96 -9.78 5.12
C LEU A 69 3.70 -9.08 6.27
N PHE A 70 4.84 -9.62 6.72
CA PHE A 70 5.64 -9.02 7.79
C PHE A 70 6.15 -7.61 7.41
N LEU A 71 6.71 -7.46 6.20
CA LEU A 71 7.22 -6.17 5.72
C LEU A 71 6.10 -5.14 5.54
N SER A 72 4.95 -5.57 5.01
CA SER A 72 3.76 -4.71 4.87
C SER A 72 3.25 -4.23 6.23
N LEU A 73 3.05 -5.15 7.18
CA LEU A 73 2.60 -4.84 8.54
C LEU A 73 3.57 -3.90 9.25
N LYS A 74 4.87 -4.20 9.21
CA LYS A 74 5.90 -3.33 9.81
C LYS A 74 5.82 -1.90 9.27
N ARG A 75 5.59 -1.73 7.96
CA ARG A 75 5.48 -0.40 7.36
C ARG A 75 4.19 0.31 7.79
N ILE A 76 3.06 -0.39 7.82
CA ILE A 76 1.77 0.15 8.28
C ILE A 76 1.84 0.58 9.76
N LEU A 77 2.38 -0.27 10.64
CA LEU A 77 2.54 0.07 12.06
C LEU A 77 3.47 1.25 12.28
N SER A 78 4.47 1.43 11.40
CA SER A 78 5.33 2.61 11.44
C SER A 78 4.66 3.88 10.89
N CYS A 79 3.48 3.79 10.27
CA CYS A 79 2.75 4.91 9.70
C CYS A 79 1.77 5.46 10.74
N HIS A 80 2.26 6.33 11.62
CA HIS A 80 1.49 6.99 12.66
C HIS A 80 1.58 8.52 12.53
N PRO A 81 0.61 9.30 13.04
CA PRO A 81 0.57 10.75 12.89
C PRO A 81 1.73 11.52 13.59
N TRP A 82 2.55 10.83 14.37
CA TRP A 82 3.76 11.42 14.96
C TRP A 82 5.04 11.18 14.14
N LYS A 83 5.01 10.39 13.07
CA LYS A 83 6.19 10.15 12.24
C LYS A 83 6.36 11.28 11.22
N LYS A 84 7.55 11.82 10.97
CA LYS A 84 7.71 12.82 9.90
C LYS A 84 7.29 12.24 8.54
N VAL A 85 6.62 13.07 7.73
CA VAL A 85 6.30 12.73 6.33
C VAL A 85 7.61 12.69 5.55
N SER A 86 7.82 11.66 4.74
CA SER A 86 9.02 11.55 3.91
C SER A 86 9.09 12.69 2.89
N ASP A 87 10.27 13.25 2.66
CA ASP A 87 10.47 14.35 1.71
C ASP A 87 9.95 14.02 0.30
N ASP A 88 10.09 12.77 -0.14
CA ASP A 88 9.55 12.30 -1.41
C ASP A 88 8.02 12.39 -1.49
N ARG A 89 7.34 12.12 -0.37
CA ARG A 89 5.87 12.25 -0.26
C ARG A 89 5.46 13.73 -0.32
N LEU A 90 6.21 14.62 0.33
CA LEU A 90 5.96 16.06 0.26
C LEU A 90 6.13 16.59 -1.17
N ARG A 91 7.19 16.17 -1.87
CA ARG A 91 7.43 16.54 -3.27
C ARG A 91 6.31 16.06 -4.20
N GLU A 92 5.83 14.83 -4.00
CA GLU A 92 4.70 14.29 -4.77
C GLU A 92 3.43 15.13 -4.57
N VAL A 93 3.11 15.49 -3.33
CA VAL A 93 1.92 16.30 -3.02
C VAL A 93 2.03 17.72 -3.57
N ILE A 94 3.19 18.38 -3.43
CA ILE A 94 3.43 19.75 -3.94
C ILE A 94 3.31 19.79 -5.48
N LYS A 95 3.88 18.80 -6.18
CA LYS A 95 3.70 18.68 -7.64
C LYS A 95 2.24 18.46 -8.02
N GLY A 96 1.52 17.68 -7.21
CA GLY A 96 0.10 17.45 -7.40
C GLY A 96 -0.74 18.73 -7.21
N THR A 97 -0.39 19.60 -6.26
CA THR A 97 -1.08 20.88 -6.03
C THR A 97 -0.84 21.90 -7.14
N SER A 98 0.38 22.01 -7.68
CA SER A 98 0.68 22.95 -8.78
C SER A 98 -0.09 22.65 -10.07
N GLN A 99 -0.56 21.42 -10.26
CA GLN A 99 -1.37 21.04 -11.42
C GLN A 99 -2.82 21.58 -11.35
N TRP A 100 -3.29 22.07 -10.19
CA TRP A 100 -4.62 22.70 -10.03
C TRP A 100 -4.59 24.22 -10.11
N GLU A 101 -3.39 24.82 -10.17
CA GLU A 101 -3.20 26.27 -10.31
C GLU A 101 -3.08 26.72 -11.78
N ASN A 102 -3.10 25.79 -12.74
CA ASN A 102 -3.11 26.07 -14.19
C ASN A 102 -4.46 25.70 -14.83
#